data_AF-A0A496ZG06-F1
#
_entry.id   AF-A0A496ZG06-F1
#
_cell.length_a   1.000
_cell.length_b   1.000
_cell.length_c   1.000
_cell.angle_alpha   90.00
_cell.angle_beta   90.00
_cell.angle_gamma   90.00
#
_symmetry.space_group_name_H-M   'P 1'
#
loop_
_entity.id
_entity.type
_entity.pdbx_description
1 polymer ?
#
loop_
_entity_poly.entity_id
_entity_poly.type
_entity_poly.pdbx_seq_one_letter_code
_entity_poly.pdbx_strand_id
1 'polypeptide(L)' 'MPQPDDTIAVNVVVEITTVSLKAIVENAKRLSGRNEKGHYTVDTADKVSEMISRFLFEKNFEQFTTNPENYK' A
#
# COMPACT_ATOMS: atom_id res chain seq x y z
N MET A 1 15.69 -7.69 -6.75
CA MET A 1 14.88 -7.26 -5.59
C MET A 1 15.84 -6.66 -4.59
N PRO A 2 15.61 -5.43 -4.09
CA PRO A 2 16.36 -4.94 -2.93
C PRO A 2 16.17 -5.93 -1.77
N GLN A 3 17.20 -6.14 -0.97
CA GLN A 3 17.14 -7.09 0.14
C GLN A 3 16.11 -6.59 1.17
N PRO A 4 15.38 -7.48 1.87
CA PRO A 4 14.45 -7.09 2.93
C PRO A 4 15.05 -6.13 3.96
N ASP A 5 16.37 -6.21 4.13
CA ASP A 5 17.15 -5.46 5.11
C ASP A 5 17.42 -3.99 4.76
N ASP A 6 17.12 -3.54 3.52
CA ASP A 6 17.34 -2.16 3.08
C ASP A 6 16.04 -1.42 2.77
N THR A 7 15.04 -1.58 3.65
CA THR A 7 13.79 -0.85 3.59
C THR A 7 13.46 -0.26 4.96
N ILE A 8 12.94 0.97 4.96
CA ILE A 8 12.47 1.64 6.18
C ILE A 8 10.99 1.99 6.03
N ALA A 9 10.23 1.85 7.11
CA ALA A 9 8.87 2.37 7.19
C ALA A 9 8.91 3.88 7.44
N VAL A 10 8.22 4.65 6.60
CA VAL A 10 8.13 6.11 6.74
C VAL A 10 6.67 6.51 6.99
N ASN A 11 6.47 7.52 7.84
CA ASN A 11 5.16 8.12 8.07
C ASN A 11 5.03 9.38 7.23
N VAL A 12 4.17 9.32 6.21
CA VAL A 12 3.90 10.43 5.29
C VAL A 12 2.42 10.47 4.95
N VAL A 13 1.91 11.67 4.64
CA VAL A 13 0.56 11.84 4.09
C VAL A 13 0.67 11.72 2.56
N VAL A 14 -0.09 10.81 1.98
CA VAL A 14 -0.17 10.61 0.53
C VAL A 14 -1.61 10.76 0.06
N GLU A 15 -1.76 11.29 -1.15
CA GLU A 15 -3.06 11.38 -1.80
C GLU A 15 -3.24 10.21 -2.76
N ILE A 16 -4.37 9.51 -2.64
CA ILE A 16 -4.78 8.45 -3.55
C ILE A 16 -6.21 8.69 -3.99
N THR A 17 -6.61 8.10 -5.11
CA THR A 17 -7.99 8.21 -5.55
C THR A 17 -8.94 7.48 -4.59
N THR A 18 -10.16 7.99 -4.45
CA THR A 18 -11.21 7.30 -3.68
C THR A 18 -11.53 5.91 -4.25
N VAL A 19 -11.31 5.72 -5.56
CA VAL A 19 -11.48 4.42 -6.24
C VAL A 19 -10.43 3.43 -5.75
N SER A 20 -9.17 3.84 -5.65
CA SER A 20 -8.08 3.02 -5.11
C SER A 20 -8.36 2.59 -3.67
N LEU A 21 -8.77 3.52 -2.80
CA LEU A 21 -9.09 3.21 -1.40
C LEU A 21 -10.23 2.18 -1.29
N LYS A 22 -11.32 2.37 -2.05
CA LYS A 22 -12.45 1.42 -2.08
C LYS A 22 -11.99 0.03 -2.50
N ALA A 23 -11.21 -0.05 -3.58
CA ALA A 23 -10.71 -1.33 -4.09
C ALA A 23 -9.83 -2.06 -3.06
N ILE A 24 -8.96 -1.35 -2.34
CA ILE A 24 -8.13 -1.94 -1.28
C ILE A 24 -9.03 -2.51 -0.18
N VAL A 25 -9.98 -1.72 0.33
CA VAL A 25 -10.87 -2.13 1.42
C VAL A 25 -11.75 -3.32 1.02
N GLU A 26 -12.33 -3.31 -0.18
CA GLU A 26 -13.17 -4.40 -0.68
C GLU A 26 -12.38 -5.70 -0.84
N ASN A 27 -11.17 -5.64 -1.40
CA ASN A 27 -10.32 -6.82 -1.54
C ASN A 27 -9.82 -7.32 -0.19
N ALA A 28 -9.43 -6.43 0.73
CA ALA A 28 -9.02 -6.79 2.08
C ALA A 28 -10.13 -7.53 2.82
N LYS A 29 -11.36 -7.00 2.80
CA LYS A 29 -12.54 -7.64 3.41
C LYS A 29 -12.87 -8.99 2.77
N ARG A 30 -12.75 -9.09 1.44
CA ARG A 30 -13.00 -10.34 0.70
C ARG A 30 -12.00 -11.43 1.09
N LEU A 31 -10.72 -11.09 1.25
CA LEU A 31 -9.65 -12.04 1.55
C LEU A 31 -9.62 -12.49 3.02
N SER A 32 -9.95 -11.60 3.96
CA SER A 32 -9.96 -11.93 5.39
C SER A 32 -11.11 -12.86 5.82
N GLY A 33 -12.14 -12.99 4.98
CA GLY A 33 -13.37 -13.72 5.33
C GLY A 33 -14.19 -13.00 6.42
N ARG A 34 -15.44 -13.43 6.60
CA ARG A 34 -16.24 -13.04 7.77
C ARG A 34 -15.87 -13.97 8.92
N ASN A 35 -15.66 -13.42 10.11
CA ASN A 35 -15.58 -14.24 11.31
C ASN A 35 -16.94 -14.88 11.63
N GLU A 36 -16.97 -15.83 12.57
CA GLU A 36 -18.17 -16.58 12.96
C GLU A 36 -19.35 -15.70 13.44
N LYS A 37 -19.09 -14.42 13.73
CA LYS A 37 -20.08 -13.42 14.15
C LYS A 37 -20.46 -12.42 13.05
N GLY A 38 -19.99 -12.62 11.81
CA GLY A 38 -20.29 -11.78 10.65
C GLY A 38 -19.50 -10.47 10.57
N HIS A 39 -18.53 -10.23 11.46
CA HIS A 39 -17.68 -9.04 11.44
C HIS A 39 -16.40 -9.28 10.62
N TYR A 40 -15.86 -8.21 10.05
CA TYR A 40 -14.55 -8.22 9.39
C TYR A 40 -13.49 -7.80 10.39
N THR A 41 -12.52 -8.67 10.64
CA THR A 41 -11.32 -8.35 11.44
C THR A 41 -10.19 -8.05 10.46
N VAL A 42 -10.25 -6.92 9.77
CA VAL A 42 -9.17 -6.48 8.88
C VAL A 42 -8.77 -5.05 9.22
N ASP A 43 -7.49 -4.85 9.50
CA ASP A 43 -6.92 -3.51 9.61
C ASP A 43 -6.75 -2.95 8.20
N THR A 44 -7.70 -2.10 7.81
CA THR A 44 -7.67 -1.48 6.49
C THR A 44 -6.57 -0.44 6.35
N ALA A 45 -6.11 0.17 7.44
CA ALA A 45 -5.02 1.15 7.39
C ALA A 45 -3.70 0.45 7.07
N ASP A 46 -3.41 -0.67 7.76
CA ASP A 46 -2.24 -1.50 7.46
C ASP A 46 -2.27 -2.03 6.02
N LYS A 47 -3.46 -2.43 5.52
CA LYS A 47 -3.59 -2.87 4.13
C LYS A 47 -3.36 -1.75 3.12
N VAL A 48 -3.70 -0.50 3.43
CA VAL A 48 -3.35 0.64 2.57
C VAL A 48 -1.82 0.82 2.53
N SER A 49 -1.16 0.80 3.68
CA SER A 49 0.31 0.88 3.76
C SER A 49 1.00 -0.24 3.00
N GLU A 50 0.54 -1.49 3.15
CA GLU A 50 1.06 -2.65 2.42
C GLU A 50 0.89 -2.49 0.90
N MET A 51 -0.29 -2.08 0.44
CA MET A 51 -0.58 -1.94 -0.99
C MET A 51 0.22 -0.82 -1.63
N ILE A 52 0.41 0.31 -0.94
CA ILE A 52 1.24 1.41 -1.42
C ILE A 52 2.69 0.95 -1.48
N SER A 53 3.22 0.36 -0.41
CA SER A 53 4.60 -0.11 -0.35
C SER A 53 4.89 -1.08 -1.49
N ARG A 54 4.02 -2.07 -1.69
CA ARG A 54 4.12 -3.03 -2.78
C ARG A 54 4.12 -2.35 -4.16
N PHE A 55 3.24 -1.37 -4.38
CA PHE A 55 3.21 -0.61 -5.63
C PHE A 55 4.52 0.14 -5.87
N LEU A 56 5.10 0.78 -4.85
CA LEU A 56 6.37 1.52 -4.98
C LEU A 56 7.52 0.60 -5.43
N PHE A 57 7.57 -0.64 -4.90
CA PHE A 57 8.54 -1.63 -5.34
C PHE A 57 8.27 -2.14 -6.77
N GLU A 58 7.03 -2.53 -7.06
CA GLU A 58 6.65 -3.07 -8.37
C GLU A 58 6.79 -2.05 -9.52
N LYS A 59 6.66 -0.76 -9.22
CA LYS A 59 6.79 0.33 -10.21
C LYS A 59 8.15 1.04 -10.20
N ASN A 60 9.13 0.48 -9.49
CA ASN A 60 10.49 1.00 -9.44
C ASN A 60 10.56 2.47 -9.02
N PHE A 61 9.92 2.78 -7.90
CA PHE A 61 9.90 4.14 -7.33
C PHE A 61 11.31 4.67 -7.06
N GLU A 62 12.28 3.80 -6.75
CA GLU A 62 13.70 4.16 -6.64
C GLU A 62 14.20 4.87 -7.90
N GLN A 63 13.94 4.31 -9.09
CA GLN A 63 14.30 4.95 -10.37
C GLN A 63 13.58 6.29 -10.57
N PHE A 64 12.31 6.39 -10.15
CA PHE A 64 11.58 7.65 -10.20
C PHE A 64 12.24 8.72 -9.31
N THR A 65 12.60 8.38 -8.07
CA THR A 65 13.18 9.32 -7.10
C THR A 65 14.63 9.70 -7.38
N THR A 66 15.39 8.84 -8.05
CA THR A 66 16.81 9.10 -8.39
C THR A 66 16.97 9.91 -9.68
N ASN A 67 15.89 10.13 -10.43
CA ASN A 67 15.88 10.99 -11.61
C ASN A 67 15.55 12.45 -11.23
N PRO A 68 16.50 13.40 -11.33
CA PRO A 68 16.27 14.81 -10.97
C PRO A 68 15.18 15.50 -11.81
N GLU A 69 14.91 15.02 -13.02
CA GLU A 69 13.90 15.60 -13.91
C GLU A 69 12.46 15.44 -13.37
N ASN A 70 12.23 14.49 -12.46
CA ASN A 70 10.91 14.23 -11.88
C ASN A 70 10.50 15.22 -10.75
N TYR A 71 11.39 16.14 -10.39
CA TYR A 71 11.16 17.14 -9.33
C TYR A 71 10.86 18.55 -9.88
N LYS A 72 10.56 18.66 -11.18
CA LYS A 72 10.34 19.93 -11.88
C LYS A 72 8.85 20.20 -12.14
#